data_AF-A0AAD8SW18-F1
#
_entry.id   AF-A0AAD8SW18-F1
#
_cell.length_a   1.000
_cell.length_b   1.000
_cell.length_c   1.000
_cell.angle_alpha   90.00
_cell.angle_beta   90.00
_cell.angle_gamma   90.00
#
_symmetry.space_group_name_H-M   'P 1'
#
loop_
_entity.id
_entity.type
_entity.pdbx_description
1 polymer ?
#
loop_
_entity_poly.entity_id
_entity_poly.type
_entity_poly.pdbx_seq_one_letter_code
_entity_poly.pdbx_strand_id
1 'polypeptide(L)'
;MAESSNVDTMVSGLKINDTSSGAVEEVLMPSTAPGPSNSPRATDQSSDQQTAKPIVTTSASPPFLGEGCDPSSLLTFDPDSIEPAAPKIGDEPNLGAVVGPLQRLKVLLSSPVDTLVEDSETIRGILVDIQPRLPKNAGLNEKKAALDAKTAASTHSARLETLRKELEDLERRARETKQLIEDEESLIARSQEEAQGLTADLKTDLAEIRALSSQLVMGKDEDDEVEIAEVDRIRADALHALNAFLQ
;
A
#
# COMPACT_ATOMS: atom_id res chain seq x y z
N MET A 1 44.37 26.15 54.99
CA MET A 1 43.12 26.91 54.88
C MET A 1 42.06 25.98 54.34
N ALA A 2 40.95 25.88 55.06
CA ALA A 2 39.63 25.35 54.68
C ALA A 2 39.55 23.89 54.19
N GLU A 3 39.08 22.95 55.02
CA GLU A 3 37.66 22.53 55.20
C GLU A 3 37.25 21.51 54.11
N SER A 4 37.17 20.20 54.42
CA SER A 4 36.13 19.48 55.18
C SER A 4 34.82 19.26 54.42
N SER A 5 34.55 17.99 54.06
CA SER A 5 33.27 17.23 53.99
C SER A 5 33.32 16.30 52.75
N ASN A 6 33.41 14.95 52.80
CA ASN A 6 32.66 13.90 53.52
C ASN A 6 31.16 14.20 53.51
N VAL A 7 30.26 13.40 52.93
CA VAL A 7 29.91 11.98 53.17
C VAL A 7 29.04 11.54 51.97
N ASP A 8 29.31 10.47 51.24
CA ASP A 8 28.90 9.08 51.50
C ASP A 8 27.46 8.93 52.03
N THR A 9 26.54 8.31 51.27
CA THR A 9 25.54 7.35 51.78
C THR A 9 24.89 6.58 50.62
N MET A 10 24.99 5.27 50.76
CA MET A 10 24.60 4.19 49.89
C MET A 10 23.10 3.83 49.93
N VAL A 11 22.61 3.31 48.80
CA VAL A 11 21.94 2.00 48.58
C VAL A 11 20.72 1.58 49.43
N SER A 12 19.79 0.92 48.72
CA SER A 12 18.72 -0.02 49.13
C SER A 12 17.32 0.63 49.07
N GLY A 13 16.28 0.10 48.41
CA GLY A 13 15.95 -1.28 48.04
C GLY A 13 14.81 -1.79 48.93
N LEU A 14 13.62 -2.02 48.36
CA LEU A 14 12.51 -2.94 48.79
C LEU A 14 11.22 -2.53 48.03
N LYS A 15 10.62 -3.33 47.12
CA LYS A 15 9.61 -4.40 47.34
C LYS A 15 8.60 -4.04 48.44
N ILE A 16 7.28 -4.09 48.22
CA ILE A 16 6.42 -5.29 48.39
C ILE A 16 4.94 -4.92 48.03
N ASN A 17 4.33 -5.75 47.18
CA ASN A 17 2.99 -6.40 47.16
C ASN A 17 1.60 -5.71 47.08
N ASP A 18 0.80 -6.38 46.21
CA ASP A 18 -0.57 -6.89 46.30
C ASP A 18 -1.76 -5.93 46.61
N THR A 19 -2.77 -5.92 45.73
CA THR A 19 -4.07 -6.64 45.89
C THR A 19 -5.15 -6.03 44.98
N SER A 20 -5.99 -6.91 44.41
CA SER A 20 -7.35 -6.67 43.92
C SER A 20 -7.52 -6.09 42.51
N SER A 21 -7.67 -6.97 41.52
CA SER A 21 -8.58 -6.71 40.40
C SER A 21 -9.54 -7.89 40.24
N GLY A 22 -10.81 -7.54 40.15
CA GLY A 22 -11.95 -8.42 40.22
C GLY A 22 -12.14 -9.30 39.00
N ALA A 23 -12.94 -10.34 39.24
CA ALA A 23 -13.41 -11.31 38.29
C ALA A 23 -14.18 -10.66 37.12
N VAL A 24 -13.83 -11.07 35.91
CA VAL A 24 -14.79 -11.23 34.82
C VAL A 24 -14.60 -12.63 34.27
N GLU A 25 -15.65 -13.44 34.43
CA GLU A 25 -15.86 -14.71 33.76
C GLU A 25 -15.71 -14.52 32.25
N GLU A 26 -14.73 -15.19 31.63
CA GLU A 26 -14.79 -15.51 30.22
C GLU A 26 -14.77 -17.03 30.07
N VAL A 27 -15.79 -17.50 29.34
CA VAL A 27 -16.15 -18.90 29.18
C VAL A 27 -15.11 -19.64 28.35
N LEU A 28 -14.62 -20.70 28.99
CA LEU A 28 -13.83 -21.81 28.53
C LEU A 28 -14.31 -22.42 27.20
N MET A 29 -13.40 -22.56 26.22
CA MET A 29 -13.45 -23.61 25.19
C MET A 29 -12.16 -24.44 25.30
N PRO A 30 -12.24 -25.79 25.38
CA PRO A 30 -11.09 -26.61 25.73
C PRO A 30 -10.19 -26.99 24.55
N SER A 31 -8.90 -26.75 24.80
CA SER A 31 -7.70 -27.50 24.42
C SER A 31 -7.86 -28.86 23.71
N THR A 32 -7.07 -29.07 22.65
CA THR A 32 -6.45 -30.36 22.32
C THR A 32 -5.05 -30.13 21.74
N ALA A 33 -4.02 -30.50 22.50
CA ALA A 33 -2.64 -30.76 22.07
C ALA A 33 -2.46 -32.29 21.84
N PRO A 34 -1.30 -32.89 21.45
CA PRO A 34 0.07 -32.34 21.30
C PRO A 34 1.01 -32.87 20.16
N GLY A 35 2.02 -32.07 19.81
CA GLY A 35 3.42 -32.44 19.44
C GLY A 35 3.75 -33.05 18.05
N PRO A 36 5.04 -33.18 17.64
CA PRO A 36 6.29 -32.72 18.28
C PRO A 36 7.26 -31.90 17.37
N SER A 37 8.11 -31.12 18.07
CA SER A 37 9.55 -30.89 17.86
C SER A 37 10.22 -31.32 16.54
N ASN A 38 10.91 -30.37 15.88
CA ASN A 38 12.32 -30.50 15.51
C ASN A 38 12.93 -29.16 15.10
N SER A 39 13.81 -28.62 15.93
CA SER A 39 14.89 -27.71 15.51
C SER A 39 16.05 -28.54 14.93
N PRO A 40 16.89 -27.92 14.09
CA PRO A 40 18.26 -27.79 14.57
C PRO A 40 18.86 -26.39 14.38
N ARG A 41 19.63 -26.06 15.41
CA ARG A 41 20.66 -25.04 15.55
C ARG A 41 21.81 -25.29 14.58
N ALA A 42 22.28 -24.24 13.91
CA ALA A 42 23.67 -24.12 13.47
C ALA A 42 24.08 -22.65 13.48
N THR A 43 25.30 -22.44 13.93
CA THR A 43 25.99 -21.18 14.20
C THR A 43 27.11 -21.06 13.16
N ASP A 44 27.28 -19.89 12.55
CA ASP A 44 28.56 -19.31 12.03
C ASP A 44 28.19 -18.12 11.14
N GLN A 45 28.48 -16.86 11.49
CA GLN A 45 29.79 -16.19 11.43
C GLN A 45 30.51 -16.36 10.08
N SER A 46 30.36 -15.37 9.19
CA SER A 46 31.50 -14.87 8.42
C SER A 46 31.25 -13.43 7.99
N SER A 47 32.12 -12.55 8.47
CA SER A 47 32.42 -11.25 7.90
C SER A 47 32.88 -11.41 6.45
N ASP A 48 32.51 -10.48 5.58
CA ASP A 48 33.46 -9.90 4.63
C ASP A 48 33.00 -8.49 4.24
N GLN A 49 33.91 -7.55 4.48
CA GLN A 49 33.86 -6.18 4.01
C GLN A 49 34.03 -6.18 2.50
N GLN A 50 33.18 -5.44 1.77
CA GLN A 50 33.64 -4.88 0.51
C GLN A 50 33.15 -3.45 0.32
N THR A 51 34.14 -2.57 0.44
CA THR A 51 34.17 -1.16 0.10
C THR A 51 33.95 -0.95 -1.41
N ALA A 52 33.00 -0.10 -1.78
CA ALA A 52 32.91 0.46 -3.13
C ALA A 52 32.37 1.91 -3.10
N LYS A 53 33.34 2.84 -3.14
CA LYS A 53 33.42 4.19 -3.71
C LYS A 53 32.11 4.91 -4.16
N PRO A 54 31.98 6.22 -3.86
CA PRO A 54 30.95 7.07 -4.46
C PRO A 54 31.36 7.50 -5.87
N ILE A 55 30.47 7.30 -6.85
CA ILE A 55 30.62 7.85 -8.20
C ILE A 55 29.91 9.20 -8.25
N VAL A 56 30.71 10.25 -8.38
CA VAL A 56 30.30 11.56 -8.87
C VAL A 56 30.08 11.43 -10.37
N THR A 57 28.87 11.75 -10.85
CA THR A 57 28.64 12.01 -12.29
C THR A 57 27.94 13.35 -12.44
N THR A 58 28.74 14.37 -12.72
CA THR A 58 28.37 15.55 -13.50
C THR A 58 28.24 15.14 -14.97
N SER A 59 27.19 15.57 -15.68
CA SER A 59 26.99 15.59 -17.16
C SER A 59 25.54 15.19 -17.47
N ALA A 60 24.76 15.82 -18.33
CA ALA A 60 24.81 17.07 -19.07
C ALA A 60 23.38 17.25 -19.62
N SER A 61 22.87 18.48 -19.59
CA SER A 61 21.67 18.84 -20.33
C SER A 61 21.94 18.74 -21.84
N PRO A 62 21.04 18.18 -22.66
CA PRO A 62 21.03 18.51 -24.07
C PRO A 62 20.31 19.87 -24.28
N PRO A 63 20.87 20.78 -25.09
CA PRO A 63 20.10 21.82 -25.76
C PRO A 63 19.43 21.24 -27.03
N PHE A 64 18.58 22.05 -27.68
CA PHE A 64 17.84 21.77 -28.94
C PHE A 64 16.55 20.95 -28.75
N LEU A 65 15.36 21.34 -29.22
CA LEU A 65 14.90 22.42 -30.10
C LEU A 65 13.47 22.76 -29.70
N GLY A 66 13.17 24.05 -29.63
CA GLY A 66 11.80 24.50 -29.77
C GLY A 66 11.39 24.33 -31.22
N GLU A 67 10.34 23.57 -31.46
CA GLU A 67 9.32 23.90 -32.46
C GLU A 67 8.07 23.09 -32.12
N GLY A 68 6.94 23.78 -32.01
CA GLY A 68 5.68 23.20 -31.59
C GLY A 68 5.28 22.05 -32.50
N CYS A 69 5.36 20.82 -31.99
CA CYS A 69 4.69 19.69 -32.61
C CYS A 69 3.20 19.83 -32.32
N ASP A 70 2.47 20.48 -33.22
CA ASP A 70 1.01 20.47 -33.20
C ASP A 70 0.53 19.01 -33.37
N PRO A 71 -0.14 18.41 -32.36
CA PRO A 71 -0.64 17.04 -32.45
C PRO A 71 -1.73 16.89 -33.51
N SER A 72 -2.28 18.01 -34.01
CA SER A 72 -3.22 18.07 -35.14
C SER A 72 -2.62 17.57 -36.45
N SER A 73 -1.30 17.56 -36.60
CA SER A 73 -0.61 17.00 -37.78
C SER A 73 -0.45 15.47 -37.72
N LEU A 74 -0.57 14.85 -36.54
CA LEU A 74 -0.50 13.39 -36.37
C LEU A 74 -1.81 12.67 -36.72
N LEU A 75 -2.89 13.41 -36.95
CA LEU A 75 -4.22 12.88 -37.28
C LEU A 75 -4.65 13.17 -38.72
N THR A 76 -3.78 13.78 -39.54
CA THR A 76 -4.05 13.91 -40.98
C THR A 76 -3.74 12.56 -41.65
N PHE A 77 -4.67 11.62 -41.49
CA PHE A 77 -4.71 10.43 -42.34
C PHE A 77 -5.00 10.89 -43.76
N ASP A 78 -3.97 10.94 -44.59
CA ASP A 78 -4.12 11.03 -46.03
C ASP A 78 -4.49 9.62 -46.55
N PRO A 79 -5.76 9.37 -46.92
CA PRO A 79 -6.18 8.05 -47.38
C PRO A 79 -5.53 7.66 -48.71
N ASP A 80 -5.01 8.62 -49.48
CA ASP A 80 -4.29 8.36 -50.74
C ASP A 80 -2.82 7.98 -50.50
N SER A 81 -2.28 8.22 -49.29
CA SER A 81 -0.92 7.82 -48.88
C SER A 81 -0.86 6.37 -48.38
N ILE A 82 -2.01 5.74 -48.17
CA ILE A 82 -2.14 4.28 -47.98
C ILE A 82 -2.35 3.62 -49.34
N GLU A 83 -1.66 4.08 -50.38
CA GLU A 83 -1.49 3.27 -51.57
C GLU A 83 -0.77 2.00 -51.11
N PRO A 84 -1.44 0.82 -51.13
CA PRO A 84 -0.81 -0.41 -50.70
C PRO A 84 0.38 -0.60 -51.63
N ALA A 85 1.59 -0.46 -51.09
CA ALA A 85 2.82 -0.72 -51.81
C ALA A 85 2.59 -2.02 -52.59
N ALA A 86 2.50 -1.88 -53.91
CA ALA A 86 2.08 -2.95 -54.78
C ALA A 86 2.84 -4.21 -54.36
N PRO A 87 2.15 -5.32 -54.07
CA PRO A 87 2.82 -6.52 -53.58
C PRO A 87 3.94 -6.80 -54.56
N LYS A 88 5.19 -6.78 -54.07
CA LYS A 88 6.32 -7.25 -54.87
C LYS A 88 5.91 -8.64 -55.34
N ILE A 89 5.66 -8.73 -56.64
CA ILE A 89 5.18 -9.91 -57.36
C ILE A 89 6.25 -10.98 -57.20
N GLY A 90 6.19 -11.68 -56.07
CA GLY A 90 6.89 -12.92 -55.82
C GLY A 90 5.85 -14.01 -55.98
N ASP A 91 5.74 -14.49 -57.20
CA ASP A 91 5.02 -15.70 -57.61
C ASP A 91 3.52 -15.74 -57.26
N GLU A 92 2.74 -14.97 -58.03
CA GLU A 92 1.33 -15.33 -58.27
C GLU A 92 1.31 -16.78 -58.80
N PRO A 93 0.55 -17.70 -58.19
CA PRO A 93 0.50 -19.07 -58.66
C PRO A 93 -0.03 -19.05 -60.09
N ASN A 94 0.81 -19.42 -61.06
CA ASN A 94 0.44 -19.46 -62.46
C ASN A 94 -0.60 -20.59 -62.66
N LEU A 95 -1.86 -20.28 -62.35
CA LEU A 95 -2.99 -21.20 -62.45
C LEU A 95 -3.14 -21.69 -63.89
N GLY A 96 -2.81 -20.85 -64.88
CA GLY A 96 -2.77 -21.22 -66.30
C GLY A 96 -1.83 -22.39 -66.61
N ALA A 97 -0.73 -22.52 -65.86
CA ALA A 97 0.23 -23.61 -66.03
C ALA A 97 -0.27 -24.96 -65.48
N VAL A 98 -1.33 -25.00 -64.67
CA VAL A 98 -1.91 -26.22 -64.08
C VAL A 98 -3.16 -26.68 -64.83
N VAL A 99 -3.83 -25.78 -65.56
CA VAL A 99 -5.05 -26.06 -66.33
C VAL A 99 -4.83 -27.16 -67.39
N GLY A 100 -3.73 -27.09 -68.15
CA GLY A 100 -3.41 -28.10 -69.17
C GLY A 100 -3.22 -29.52 -68.60
N PRO A 101 -2.33 -29.70 -67.60
CA PRO A 101 -2.19 -30.98 -66.89
C PRO A 101 -3.50 -31.51 -66.30
N LEU A 102 -4.31 -30.66 -65.66
CA LEU A 102 -5.60 -31.06 -65.08
C LEU A 102 -6.62 -31.47 -66.14
N GLN A 103 -6.65 -30.80 -67.29
CA GLN A 103 -7.51 -31.21 -68.41
C GLN A 103 -7.08 -32.56 -68.98
N ARG A 104 -5.78 -32.81 -69.11
CA ARG A 104 -5.26 -34.13 -69.53
C ARG A 104 -5.64 -35.22 -68.53
N LEU A 105 -5.47 -34.94 -67.24
CA LEU A 105 -5.87 -35.86 -66.16
C LEU A 105 -7.38 -36.14 -66.22
N LYS A 106 -8.20 -35.11 -66.45
CA LYS A 106 -9.65 -35.25 -66.59
C LYS A 106 -10.03 -36.17 -67.76
N VAL A 107 -9.36 -36.04 -68.90
CA VAL A 107 -9.61 -36.90 -70.07
C VAL A 107 -9.27 -38.36 -69.74
N LEU A 108 -8.12 -38.62 -69.13
CA LEU A 108 -7.70 -39.98 -68.73
C LEU A 108 -8.65 -40.60 -67.70
N LEU A 109 -9.08 -39.83 -66.70
CA LEU A 109 -10.04 -40.27 -65.68
C LEU A 109 -11.46 -40.47 -66.22
N SER A 110 -11.76 -39.97 -67.43
CA SER A 110 -13.06 -40.18 -68.09
C SER A 110 -13.10 -41.46 -68.94
N SER A 111 -11.98 -42.16 -69.09
CA SER A 111 -11.88 -43.41 -69.85
C SER A 111 -12.32 -44.63 -69.02
N PRO A 112 -12.66 -45.77 -69.65
CA PRO A 112 -12.96 -47.02 -68.97
C PRO A 112 -11.80 -47.51 -68.08
N VAL A 113 -12.12 -48.23 -67.01
CA VAL A 113 -11.15 -48.64 -65.98
C VAL A 113 -9.98 -49.45 -66.56
N ASP A 114 -10.21 -50.31 -67.55
CA ASP A 114 -9.17 -51.14 -68.15
C ASP A 114 -8.08 -50.28 -68.84
N THR A 115 -8.47 -49.19 -69.49
CA THR A 115 -7.54 -48.23 -70.10
C THR A 115 -6.83 -47.37 -69.05
N LEU A 116 -7.48 -47.10 -67.92
CA LEU A 116 -6.88 -46.34 -66.82
C LEU A 116 -5.71 -47.07 -66.17
N VAL A 117 -5.78 -48.41 -66.12
CA VAL A 117 -4.71 -49.26 -65.58
C VAL A 117 -3.48 -49.20 -66.50
N GLU A 118 -3.69 -49.28 -67.82
CA GLU A 118 -2.62 -49.13 -68.82
C GLU A 118 -1.99 -47.72 -68.79
N ASP A 119 -2.82 -46.68 -68.60
CA ASP A 119 -2.38 -45.26 -68.55
C ASP A 119 -1.89 -44.79 -67.17
N SER A 120 -1.73 -45.69 -66.20
CA SER A 120 -1.39 -45.35 -64.81
C SER A 120 -0.08 -44.57 -64.65
N GLU A 121 0.92 -44.85 -65.48
CA GLU A 121 2.19 -44.10 -65.49
C GLU A 121 2.01 -42.68 -66.03
N THR A 122 1.12 -42.49 -67.01
CA THR A 122 0.77 -41.15 -67.53
C THR A 122 0.09 -40.30 -66.46
N ILE A 123 -0.81 -40.91 -65.68
CA ILE A 123 -1.48 -40.25 -64.54
C ILE A 123 -0.47 -39.86 -63.47
N ARG A 124 0.45 -40.78 -63.13
CA ARG A 124 1.54 -40.50 -62.18
C ARG A 124 2.40 -39.34 -62.66
N GLY A 125 2.78 -39.32 -63.94
CA GLY A 125 3.56 -38.24 -64.54
C GLY A 125 2.86 -36.88 -64.46
N ILE A 126 1.54 -36.83 -64.72
CA ILE A 126 0.74 -35.60 -64.60
C ILE A 126 0.65 -35.14 -63.14
N LEU A 127 0.46 -36.05 -62.18
CA LEU A 127 0.43 -35.70 -60.76
C LEU A 127 1.78 -35.17 -60.27
N VAL A 128 2.89 -35.73 -60.74
CA VAL A 128 4.24 -35.22 -60.46
C VAL A 128 4.45 -33.84 -61.08
N ASP A 129 3.93 -33.57 -62.28
CA ASP A 129 4.00 -32.25 -62.94
C ASP A 129 3.17 -31.17 -62.23
N ILE A 130 2.04 -31.56 -61.62
CA ILE A 130 1.16 -30.66 -60.85
C ILE A 130 1.70 -30.39 -59.43
N GLN A 131 2.33 -31.39 -58.78
CA GLN A 131 2.80 -31.31 -57.40
C GLN A 131 3.65 -30.06 -57.06
N PRO A 132 4.66 -29.66 -57.85
CA PRO A 132 5.46 -28.46 -57.56
C PRO A 132 4.69 -27.15 -57.80
N ARG A 133 3.57 -27.20 -58.55
CA ARG A 133 2.75 -26.04 -58.91
C ARG A 133 1.61 -25.78 -57.93
N LEU A 134 1.38 -26.69 -56.98
CA LEU A 134 0.43 -26.47 -55.90
C LEU A 134 1.04 -25.49 -54.88
N PRO A 135 0.30 -24.46 -54.45
CA PRO A 135 0.80 -23.54 -53.45
C PRO A 135 1.14 -24.32 -52.17
N LYS A 136 2.42 -24.34 -51.79
CA LYS A 136 2.86 -24.94 -50.54
C LYS A 136 2.32 -24.07 -49.39
N ASN A 137 1.58 -24.67 -48.47
CA ASN A 137 0.92 -24.03 -47.32
C ASN A 137 1.85 -23.27 -46.35
N ALA A 138 3.18 -23.28 -46.60
CA ALA A 138 4.18 -22.63 -45.76
C ALA A 138 3.92 -21.13 -45.58
N GLY A 139 3.57 -20.42 -46.66
CA GLY A 139 3.26 -18.98 -46.58
C GLY A 139 1.95 -18.67 -45.85
N LEU A 140 0.99 -19.61 -45.83
CA LEU A 140 -0.25 -19.45 -45.05
C LEU A 140 0.00 -19.68 -43.55
N ASN A 141 0.86 -20.65 -43.20
CA ASN A 141 1.24 -20.91 -41.82
C ASN A 141 2.03 -19.74 -41.21
N GLU A 142 2.94 -19.15 -41.98
CA GLU A 142 3.70 -17.97 -41.54
C GLU A 142 2.78 -16.75 -41.33
N LYS A 143 1.86 -16.49 -42.26
CA LYS A 143 0.86 -15.41 -42.10
C LYS A 143 -0.06 -15.63 -40.91
N LYS A 144 -0.46 -16.87 -40.65
CA LYS A 144 -1.24 -17.22 -39.45
C LYS A 144 -0.44 -16.93 -38.17
N ALA A 145 0.81 -17.39 -38.09
CA ALA A 145 1.67 -17.13 -36.94
C ALA A 145 1.92 -15.62 -36.72
N ALA A 146 2.10 -14.85 -37.79
CA ALA A 146 2.23 -13.40 -37.72
C ALA A 146 0.95 -12.72 -37.21
N LEU A 147 -0.22 -13.19 -37.63
CA LEU A 147 -1.51 -12.68 -37.16
C LEU A 147 -1.78 -13.03 -35.70
N ASP A 148 -1.47 -14.26 -35.29
CA ASP A 148 -1.55 -14.71 -33.90
C ASP A 148 -0.59 -13.89 -33.00
N ALA A 149 0.63 -13.62 -33.46
CA ALA A 149 1.57 -12.76 -32.75
C ALA A 149 1.07 -11.32 -32.63
N LYS A 150 0.45 -10.77 -33.69
CA LYS A 150 -0.10 -9.41 -33.68
C LYS A 150 -1.30 -9.29 -32.74
N THR A 151 -2.19 -10.28 -32.73
CA THR A 151 -3.32 -10.29 -31.78
C THR A 151 -2.83 -10.40 -30.34
N ALA A 152 -1.86 -11.27 -30.06
CA ALA A 152 -1.23 -11.34 -28.74
C ALA A 152 -0.59 -10.01 -28.31
N ALA A 153 0.18 -9.37 -29.20
CA ALA A 153 0.79 -8.06 -28.93
C ALA A 153 -0.26 -6.97 -28.63
N SER A 154 -1.38 -6.97 -29.38
CA SER A 154 -2.50 -6.04 -29.14
C SER A 154 -3.16 -6.26 -27.79
N THR A 155 -3.40 -7.52 -27.39
CA THR A 155 -3.97 -7.82 -26.06
C THR A 155 -3.03 -7.44 -24.92
N HIS A 156 -1.72 -7.66 -25.09
CA HIS A 156 -0.73 -7.28 -24.09
C HIS A 156 -0.65 -5.75 -23.93
N SER A 157 -0.69 -5.01 -25.04
CA SER A 157 -0.73 -3.55 -25.04
C SER A 157 -1.96 -3.01 -24.29
N ALA A 158 -3.15 -3.56 -24.55
CA ALA A 158 -4.37 -3.17 -23.85
C ALA A 158 -4.31 -3.45 -22.34
N ARG A 159 -3.74 -4.60 -21.95
CA ARG A 159 -3.53 -4.94 -20.53
C ARG A 159 -2.53 -3.99 -19.87
N LEU A 160 -1.46 -3.63 -20.57
CA LEU A 160 -0.46 -2.69 -20.05
C LEU A 160 -1.06 -1.31 -19.78
N GLU A 161 -1.91 -0.82 -20.68
CA GLU A 161 -2.58 0.48 -20.50
C GLU A 161 -3.56 0.46 -19.32
N THR A 162 -4.28 -0.65 -19.14
CA THR A 162 -5.15 -0.85 -17.97
C THR A 162 -4.34 -0.79 -16.66
N LEU A 163 -3.20 -1.50 -16.60
CA LEU A 163 -2.33 -1.50 -15.42
C LEU A 163 -1.71 -0.13 -15.12
N ARG A 164 -1.37 0.65 -16.15
CA ARG A 164 -0.88 2.03 -15.97
C ARG A 164 -1.93 2.93 -15.33
N LYS A 165 -3.19 2.83 -15.78
CA LYS A 165 -4.30 3.58 -15.20
C LYS A 165 -4.58 3.18 -13.75
N GLU A 166 -4.53 1.88 -13.44
CA GLU A 166 -4.68 1.39 -12.07
C GLU A 166 -3.54 1.87 -11.16
N LEU A 167 -2.31 1.94 -11.67
CA LEU A 167 -1.16 2.47 -10.93
C LEU A 167 -1.35 3.97 -10.62
N GLU A 168 -1.75 4.77 -11.60
CA GLU A 168 -2.02 6.19 -11.40
C GLU A 168 -3.13 6.45 -10.36
N ASP A 169 -4.21 5.65 -10.40
CA ASP A 169 -5.28 5.72 -9.41
C ASP A 169 -4.77 5.35 -8.01
N LEU A 170 -3.97 4.28 -7.90
CA LEU A 170 -3.37 3.85 -6.65
C LEU A 170 -2.46 4.93 -6.06
N GLU A 171 -1.63 5.58 -6.89
CA GLU A 171 -0.76 6.69 -6.47
C GLU A 171 -1.56 7.91 -6.01
N ARG A 172 -2.71 8.20 -6.65
CA ARG A 172 -3.63 9.25 -6.19
C ARG A 172 -4.15 8.95 -4.78
N ARG A 173 -4.71 7.75 -4.58
CA ARG A 173 -5.25 7.33 -3.27
C ARG A 173 -4.18 7.27 -2.18
N ALA A 174 -2.95 6.87 -2.54
CA ALA A 174 -1.82 6.87 -1.62
C ALA A 174 -1.49 8.28 -1.13
N ARG A 175 -1.53 9.29 -2.02
CA ARG A 175 -1.34 10.70 -1.63
C ARG A 175 -2.48 11.22 -0.75
N GLU A 176 -3.73 10.92 -1.10
CA GLU A 176 -4.90 11.30 -0.30
C GLU A 176 -4.84 10.70 1.11
N THR A 177 -4.49 9.41 1.22
CA THR A 177 -4.36 8.71 2.51
C THR A 177 -3.23 9.30 3.33
N LYS A 178 -2.11 9.64 2.70
CA LYS A 178 -0.99 10.29 3.39
C LYS A 178 -1.39 11.65 3.97
N GLN A 179 -2.11 12.46 3.20
CA GLN A 179 -2.62 13.75 3.70
C GLN A 179 -3.56 13.56 4.89
N LEU A 180 -4.49 12.59 4.80
CA LEU A 180 -5.40 12.29 5.90
C LEU A 180 -4.67 11.87 7.18
N ILE A 181 -3.58 11.10 7.06
CA ILE A 181 -2.73 10.74 8.20
C ILE A 181 -2.10 11.99 8.81
N GLU A 182 -1.52 12.87 8.01
CA GLU A 182 -0.89 14.12 8.50
C GLU A 182 -1.91 15.05 9.19
N ASP A 183 -3.12 15.12 8.65
CA ASP A 183 -4.23 15.90 9.24
C ASP A 183 -4.68 15.31 10.58
N GLU A 184 -4.81 13.98 10.68
CA GLU A 184 -5.19 13.28 11.90
C GLU A 184 -4.10 13.38 12.98
N GLU A 185 -2.82 13.27 12.61
CA GLU A 185 -1.70 13.51 13.52
C GLU A 185 -1.74 14.93 14.10
N SER A 186 -2.10 15.91 13.28
CA SER A 186 -2.27 17.30 13.72
C SER A 186 -3.48 17.49 14.65
N LEU A 187 -4.54 16.70 14.49
CA LEU A 187 -5.68 16.68 15.42
C LEU A 187 -5.29 16.06 16.77
N ILE A 188 -4.57 14.93 16.74
CA ILE A 188 -4.10 14.25 17.94
C ILE A 188 -3.16 15.16 18.73
N ALA A 189 -2.20 15.83 18.07
CA ALA A 189 -1.26 16.73 18.73
C ALA A 189 -1.99 17.87 19.47
N ARG A 190 -2.97 18.51 18.81
CA ARG A 190 -3.80 19.56 19.42
C ARG A 190 -4.64 19.04 20.59
N SER A 191 -5.25 17.88 20.43
CA SER A 191 -6.03 17.26 21.51
C SER A 191 -5.17 16.92 22.73
N GLN A 192 -3.94 16.45 22.50
CA GLN A 192 -3.00 16.17 23.57
C GLN A 192 -2.56 17.43 24.31
N GLU A 193 -2.31 18.53 23.59
CA GLU A 193 -2.01 19.84 24.19
C GLU A 193 -3.17 20.35 25.04
N GLU A 194 -4.41 20.29 24.53
CA GLU A 194 -5.61 20.70 25.25
C GLU A 194 -5.80 19.85 26.52
N ALA A 195 -5.65 18.53 26.44
CA ALA A 195 -5.74 17.64 27.59
C ALA A 195 -4.68 17.94 28.66
N GLN A 196 -3.46 18.30 28.25
CA GLN A 196 -2.41 18.74 29.18
C GLN A 196 -2.76 20.07 29.85
N GLY A 197 -3.29 21.03 29.09
CA GLY A 197 -3.77 22.31 29.62
C GLY A 197 -4.85 22.10 30.69
N LEU A 198 -5.90 21.35 30.36
CA LEU A 198 -6.97 21.01 31.31
C LEU A 198 -6.44 20.27 32.56
N THR A 199 -5.43 19.42 32.40
CA THR A 199 -4.80 18.74 33.53
C THR A 199 -4.03 19.71 34.44
N ALA A 200 -3.37 20.72 33.87
CA ALA A 200 -2.69 21.76 34.62
C ALA A 200 -3.68 22.66 35.37
N ASP A 201 -4.78 23.03 34.72
CA ASP A 201 -5.86 23.82 35.31
C ASP A 201 -6.48 23.06 36.50
N LEU A 202 -6.88 21.80 36.31
CA LEU A 202 -7.43 20.97 37.39
C LEU A 202 -6.46 20.81 38.57
N LYS A 203 -5.16 20.70 38.32
CA LYS A 203 -4.16 20.63 39.41
C LYS A 203 -4.10 21.94 40.18
N THR A 204 -4.23 23.07 39.50
CA THR A 204 -4.26 24.41 40.10
C THR A 204 -5.51 24.58 40.95
N ASP A 205 -6.68 24.29 40.40
CA ASP A 205 -7.96 24.35 41.10
C ASP A 205 -7.97 23.45 42.35
N LEU A 206 -7.42 22.23 42.23
CA LEU A 206 -7.33 21.30 43.35
C LEU A 206 -6.40 21.81 44.45
N ALA A 207 -5.30 22.48 44.09
CA ALA A 207 -4.42 23.13 45.07
C ALA A 207 -5.12 24.30 45.78
N GLU A 208 -5.89 25.11 45.05
CA GLU A 208 -6.69 26.21 45.62
C GLU A 208 -7.75 25.67 46.58
N ILE A 209 -8.50 24.64 46.19
CA ILE A 209 -9.50 23.99 47.06
C ILE A 209 -8.84 23.46 48.35
N ARG A 210 -7.66 22.84 48.26
CA ARG A 210 -6.92 22.38 49.46
C ARG A 210 -6.49 23.53 50.35
N ALA A 211 -6.05 24.64 49.78
CA ALA A 211 -5.66 25.84 50.54
C ALA A 211 -6.87 26.45 51.25
N LEU A 212 -8.01 26.61 50.55
CA LEU A 212 -9.26 27.11 51.12
C LEU A 212 -9.80 26.16 52.20
N SER A 213 -9.78 24.85 51.96
CA SER A 213 -10.18 23.85 52.93
C SER A 213 -9.33 23.92 54.20
N SER A 214 -8.02 24.14 54.07
CA SER A 214 -7.14 24.31 55.22
C SER A 214 -7.45 25.58 56.01
N GLN A 215 -7.80 26.69 55.34
CA GLN A 215 -8.22 27.92 56.00
C GLN A 215 -9.54 27.76 56.76
N LEU A 216 -10.51 27.03 56.19
CA LEU A 216 -11.80 26.80 56.83
C LEU A 216 -11.69 25.85 58.04
N VAL A 217 -10.89 24.78 57.90
CA VAL A 217 -10.63 23.82 58.99
C VAL A 217 -9.82 24.44 60.11
N MET A 218 -8.93 25.39 59.79
CA MET A 218 -8.21 26.21 60.77
C MET A 218 -8.91 27.56 61.02
N GLY A 219 -10.20 27.69 60.70
CA GLY A 219 -10.93 28.92 60.93
C GLY A 219 -10.68 29.33 62.38
N LYS A 220 -10.07 30.50 62.59
CA LYS A 220 -9.82 31.02 63.93
C LYS A 220 -11.16 31.31 64.56
N ASP A 221 -11.65 30.34 65.29
CA ASP A 221 -12.76 30.39 66.23
C ASP A 221 -12.46 31.35 67.39
N GLU A 222 -11.31 32.03 67.40
CA GLU A 222 -10.94 33.07 68.36
C GLU A 222 -11.97 34.21 68.43
N ASP A 223 -12.48 34.68 67.28
CA ASP A 223 -13.50 35.74 67.28
C ASP A 223 -14.85 35.22 67.82
N ASP A 224 -15.22 33.99 67.46
CA ASP A 224 -16.41 33.31 67.97
C ASP A 224 -16.29 33.02 69.49
N GLU A 225 -15.10 32.64 69.96
CA GLU A 225 -14.79 32.39 71.38
C GLU A 225 -14.90 33.68 72.21
N VAL A 226 -14.41 34.81 71.69
CA VAL A 226 -14.53 36.11 72.37
C VAL A 226 -15.99 36.53 72.46
N GLU A 227 -16.78 36.36 71.40
CA GLU A 227 -18.21 36.65 71.42
C GLU A 227 -18.95 35.78 72.45
N ILE A 228 -18.66 34.48 72.50
CA ILE A 228 -19.22 33.56 73.50
C ILE A 228 -18.81 33.97 74.92
N ALA A 229 -17.54 34.35 75.14
CA ALA A 229 -17.05 34.78 76.45
C ALA A 229 -17.69 36.09 76.92
N GLU A 230 -17.98 37.03 76.01
CA GLU A 230 -18.69 38.27 76.34
C GLU A 230 -20.15 37.99 76.72
N VAL A 231 -20.84 37.13 75.97
CA VAL A 231 -22.20 36.68 76.31
C VAL A 231 -22.21 36.00 77.68
N ASP A 232 -21.22 35.17 77.99
CA ASP A 232 -21.08 34.54 79.30
C ASP A 232 -20.89 35.55 80.43
N ARG A 233 -20.09 36.60 80.20
CA ARG A 233 -19.91 37.70 81.15
C ARG A 233 -21.21 38.47 81.37
N ILE A 234 -21.92 38.83 80.29
CA ILE A 234 -23.23 39.50 80.38
C ILE A 234 -24.22 38.64 81.17
N ARG A 235 -24.25 37.33 80.93
CA ARG A 235 -25.11 36.38 81.66
C ARG A 235 -24.76 36.36 83.15
N ALA A 236 -23.47 36.33 83.51
CA ALA A 236 -23.03 36.33 84.90
C ALA A 236 -23.43 37.63 85.63
N ASP A 237 -23.23 38.79 84.99
CA ASP A 237 -23.60 40.09 85.55
C ASP A 237 -25.11 40.22 85.75
N ALA A 238 -25.90 39.77 84.77
CA ALA A 238 -27.36 39.75 84.88
C ALA A 238 -27.86 38.88 86.04
N LEU A 239 -27.27 37.69 86.23
CA LEU A 239 -27.59 36.81 87.35
C LEU A 239 -27.20 37.44 88.70
N HIS A 240 -26.03 38.10 88.78
CA HIS A 240 -25.59 38.78 89.99
C HIS A 240 -26.53 39.93 90.36
N ALA A 241 -26.94 40.75 89.37
CA ALA A 241 -27.91 41.83 89.57
C ALA A 241 -29.27 41.29 90.06
N LEU A 242 -29.74 40.18 89.49
CA LEU A 242 -30.99 39.55 89.91
C LEU A 242 -30.92 39.02 91.35
N ASN A 243 -29.79 38.40 91.74
CA ASN A 243 -29.59 37.92 93.10
C ASN A 243 -29.50 39.07 94.12
N ALA A 244 -28.85 40.18 93.75
CA ALA A 244 -28.77 41.37 94.60
C ALA A 244 -30.15 42.02 94.82
N PHE A 245 -31.08 41.90 93.86
CA PHE A 245 -32.46 42.39 94.01
C PHE A 245 -33.31 41.53 94.95
N LEU A 246 -32.97 40.25 95.13
CA LEU A 246 -33.74 39.29 95.94
C LEU A 246 -33.29 39.20 97.41
N GLN A 247 -32.22 39.91 97.80
CA GLN A 247 -31.74 40.03 99.19
C GLN A 247 -32.26 41.31 99.86
#